data_AF-A0A7H1MBA9-F1
#
_entry.id   AF-A0A7H1MBA9-F1
#
_cell.length_a   1.000
_cell.length_b   1.000
_cell.length_c   1.000
_cell.angle_alpha   90.00
_cell.angle_beta   90.00
_cell.angle_gamma   90.00
#
_symmetry.space_group_name_H-M   'P 1'
#
loop_
_entity.id
_entity.type
_entity.pdbx_description
1 polymer ?
#
loop_
_entity_poly.entity_id
_entity_poly.type
_entity_poly.pdbx_seq_one_letter_code
_entity_poly.pdbx_strand_id
1 'polypeptide(L)'
;MDNKTKLRLGGLAVLATAVLSLIFVLFTDSWPVAIVLAVAVMAGVIGGMIWTTRRQQRHFLERLKKFDIDPEKGRVNEANLRRMYHTGGQAQKDAVTVICLSQKCSVEEAHAMMKNRPTRQQMNQMAQQQMKGQRRPHR
;
A
#
# COMPACT_ATOMS: atom_id res chain seq x y z
N MET A 1 -2.96 10.50 0.03
CA MET A 1 -4.28 10.47 -0.64
C MET A 1 -4.67 11.90 -0.95
N ASP A 2 -4.65 12.26 -2.23
CA ASP A 2 -4.89 13.63 -2.69
C ASP A 2 -6.29 14.13 -2.30
N ASN A 3 -6.41 15.44 -2.06
CA ASN A 3 -7.68 16.08 -1.70
C ASN A 3 -8.77 15.84 -2.77
N LYS A 4 -8.38 15.77 -4.04
CA LYS A 4 -9.27 15.43 -5.15
C LYS A 4 -9.87 14.02 -5.03
N THR A 5 -9.08 13.06 -4.56
CA THR A 5 -9.51 11.67 -4.36
C THR A 5 -10.45 11.57 -3.16
N LYS A 6 -10.16 12.30 -2.07
CA LYS A 6 -11.07 12.41 -0.91
C LYS A 6 -12.43 12.99 -1.30
N LEU A 7 -12.45 14.06 -2.09
CA LEU A 7 -13.68 14.68 -2.60
C LEU A 7 -14.49 13.73 -3.48
N ARG A 8 -13.83 13.00 -4.38
CA ARG A 8 -14.49 11.98 -5.21
C ARG A 8 -15.10 10.86 -4.38
N LEU A 9 -14.35 10.29 -3.44
CA LEU A 9 -14.83 9.25 -2.53
C LEU A 9 -15.98 9.75 -1.64
N GLY A 10 -15.88 10.96 -1.10
CA GLY A 10 -16.93 11.59 -0.31
C GLY A 10 -18.21 11.80 -1.12
N GLY A 11 -18.09 12.34 -2.35
CA GLY A 11 -19.23 12.50 -3.25
C GLY A 11 -19.88 11.18 -3.63
N LEU A 12 -19.07 10.14 -3.88
CA LEU A 12 -19.56 8.80 -4.20
C LEU A 12 -20.27 8.15 -3.00
N ALA A 13 -19.76 8.34 -1.79
CA ALA A 13 -20.40 7.88 -0.56
C ALA A 13 -21.76 8.57 -0.33
N VAL A 14 -21.85 9.89 -0.56
CA VAL A 14 -23.11 10.63 -0.45
C VAL A 14 -24.12 10.13 -1.48
N LEU A 15 -23.72 9.95 -2.74
CA LEU A 15 -24.58 9.40 -3.80
C LEU A 15 -25.06 7.98 -3.45
N ALA A 16 -24.15 7.11 -3.01
CA ALA A 16 -24.51 5.75 -2.61
C ALA A 16 -25.49 5.73 -1.43
N THR A 17 -25.31 6.62 -0.44
CA THR A 17 -26.22 6.77 0.69
C THR A 17 -27.59 7.27 0.24
N ALA A 18 -27.64 8.23 -0.68
CA ALA A 18 -28.90 8.74 -1.24
C ALA A 18 -29.68 7.65 -1.99
N VAL A 19 -29.01 6.89 -2.86
CA VAL A 19 -29.63 5.76 -3.58
C VAL A 19 -30.13 4.69 -2.61
N LEU A 20 -29.34 4.33 -1.59
CA LEU A 20 -29.76 3.38 -0.55
C LEU A 20 -30.97 3.89 0.25
N SER A 21 -31.02 5.18 0.57
CA SER A 21 -32.16 5.75 1.28
C SER A 21 -33.45 5.66 0.45
N LEU A 22 -33.39 5.91 -0.86
CA LEU A 22 -34.53 5.76 -1.76
C LEU A 22 -35.01 4.30 -1.84
N ILE A 23 -34.09 3.35 -1.85
CA ILE A 23 -34.43 1.92 -1.82
C ILE A 23 -35.10 1.57 -0.48
N PHE A 24 -34.57 2.03 0.65
CA PHE A 24 -35.15 1.73 1.96
C PHE A 24 -36.52 2.37 2.18
N VAL A 25 -36.81 3.54 1.61
CA VAL A 25 -38.16 4.14 1.67
C VAL A 25 -39.22 3.22 1.07
N LEU A 26 -38.89 2.37 0.10
CA LEU A 26 -39.84 1.38 -0.45
C LEU A 26 -40.23 0.28 0.56
N PHE A 27 -39.42 0.07 1.60
CA PHE A 27 -39.64 -0.95 2.63
C PHE A 27 -40.00 -0.37 4.00
N THR A 28 -39.69 0.90 4.24
CA THR A 28 -39.99 1.61 5.48
C THR A 28 -40.92 2.76 5.14
N ASP A 29 -42.22 2.63 5.45
CA ASP A 29 -43.29 3.64 5.26
C ASP A 29 -42.97 5.02 5.88
N SER A 30 -41.86 5.15 6.60
CA SER A 30 -41.36 6.38 7.18
C SER A 30 -40.00 6.78 6.57
N TRP A 31 -40.01 7.91 5.85
CA TRP A 31 -38.82 8.53 5.27
C TRP A 31 -37.64 8.79 6.25
N PRO A 32 -37.82 9.11 7.55
CA PRO A 32 -36.68 9.39 8.43
C PRO A 32 -35.95 8.09 8.81
N VAL A 33 -36.70 6.99 8.98
CA VAL A 33 -36.14 5.68 9.34
C VAL A 33 -35.28 5.13 8.19
N ALA A 34 -35.74 5.31 6.94
CA ALA A 34 -34.98 4.91 5.76
C ALA A 34 -33.61 5.62 5.66
N ILE A 35 -33.57 6.93 5.98
CA ILE A 35 -32.33 7.71 5.98
C ILE A 35 -31.38 7.22 7.08
N VAL A 36 -31.89 7.01 8.30
CA VAL A 36 -31.08 6.51 9.43
C VAL A 36 -30.49 5.13 9.12
N LEU A 37 -31.27 4.23 8.52
CA LEU A 37 -30.79 2.91 8.10
C LEU A 37 -29.72 3.00 7.01
N ALA A 38 -29.92 3.83 5.99
CA ALA A 38 -28.94 4.03 4.93
C ALA A 38 -27.59 4.54 5.47
N VAL A 39 -27.63 5.50 6.39
CA VAL A 39 -26.42 6.03 7.05
C VAL A 39 -25.75 4.97 7.91
N ALA A 40 -26.51 4.19 8.69
CA ALA A 40 -25.97 3.11 9.52
C ALA A 40 -25.27 2.02 8.70
N VAL A 41 -25.88 1.60 7.59
CA VAL A 41 -25.30 0.62 6.65
C VAL A 41 -24.01 1.17 6.04
N MET A 42 -24.02 2.41 5.53
CA MET A 42 -22.85 3.02 4.92
C MET A 42 -21.71 3.22 5.93
N ALA A 43 -22.02 3.59 7.17
CA ALA A 43 -21.05 3.66 8.26
C ALA A 43 -20.43 2.28 8.55
N GLY A 44 -21.24 1.23 8.56
CA GLY A 44 -20.78 -0.16 8.71
C GLY A 44 -19.84 -0.59 7.58
N VAL A 45 -20.18 -0.30 6.33
CA VAL A 45 -19.35 -0.63 5.15
C VAL A 45 -18.02 0.12 5.18
N ILE A 46 -18.05 1.43 5.41
CA ILE A 46 -16.84 2.26 5.49
C ILE A 46 -15.96 1.81 6.66
N GLY A 47 -16.56 1.57 7.83
CA GLY A 47 -15.86 1.06 9.01
C GLY A 47 -15.21 -0.30 8.75
N GLY A 48 -15.94 -1.21 8.10
CA GLY A 48 -15.44 -2.52 7.68
C GLY A 48 -14.25 -2.42 6.73
N MET A 49 -14.33 -1.58 5.69
CA MET A 49 -13.21 -1.36 4.77
C MET A 49 -11.97 -0.79 5.45
N ILE A 50 -12.15 0.17 6.37
CA ILE A 50 -11.02 0.75 7.11
C ILE A 50 -10.36 -0.32 7.99
N TRP A 51 -11.16 -1.15 8.66
CA TRP A 51 -10.66 -2.22 9.51
C TRP A 51 -9.88 -3.28 8.71
N THR A 52 -10.44 -3.76 7.59
CA THR A 52 -9.76 -4.75 6.74
C THR A 52 -8.47 -4.19 6.15
N THR A 53 -8.47 -2.93 5.71
CA THR A 53 -7.29 -2.25 5.17
C THR A 53 -6.20 -2.13 6.24
N ARG A 54 -6.54 -1.67 7.45
CA ARG A 54 -5.58 -1.59 8.57
C ARG A 54 -5.03 -2.96 8.94
N ARG A 55 -5.85 -4.00 8.90
CA ARG A 55 -5.40 -5.37 9.19
C ARG A 55 -4.41 -5.87 8.13
N GLN A 56 -4.69 -5.63 6.85
CA GLN A 56 -3.76 -5.97 5.75
C GLN A 56 -2.44 -5.23 5.87
N GLN A 57 -2.47 -3.94 6.24
CA GLN A 57 -1.27 -3.14 6.47
C GLN A 57 -0.39 -3.72 7.59
N ARG A 58 -0.98 -4.20 8.69
CA ARG A 58 -0.21 -4.85 9.76
C ARG A 58 0.51 -6.09 9.27
N HIS A 59 -0.20 -6.99 8.56
CA HIS A 59 0.42 -8.19 8.01
C HIS A 59 1.51 -7.89 6.97
N PHE A 60 1.33 -6.83 6.18
CA PHE A 60 2.36 -6.35 5.27
C PHE A 60 3.61 -5.87 6.02
N LEU A 61 3.44 -5.05 7.06
CA LEU A 61 4.55 -4.56 7.89
C LEU A 61 5.26 -5.71 8.64
N GLU A 62 4.52 -6.68 9.15
CA GLU A 62 5.09 -7.88 9.78
C GLU A 62 5.94 -8.69 8.80
N ARG A 63 5.48 -8.87 7.56
CA ARG A 63 6.25 -9.54 6.51
C ARG A 63 7.50 -8.74 6.13
N LEU A 64 7.42 -7.42 6.02
CA LEU A 64 8.59 -6.58 5.77
C LEU A 64 9.62 -6.68 6.90
N LYS A 65 9.16 -6.65 8.15
CA LYS A 65 10.02 -6.80 9.33
C LYS A 65 10.76 -8.14 9.36
N LYS A 66 10.12 -9.23 8.88
CA LYS A 66 10.77 -10.55 8.76
C LYS A 66 12.00 -10.54 7.84
N PHE A 67 12.05 -9.62 6.89
CA PHE A 67 13.18 -9.45 5.97
C PHE A 67 14.09 -8.27 6.36
N ASP A 68 14.00 -7.75 7.58
CA ASP A 68 14.78 -6.57 8.03
C ASP A 68 14.57 -5.33 7.13
N ILE A 69 13.35 -5.18 6.59
CA ILE A 69 12.95 -4.00 5.82
C ILE A 69 12.06 -3.15 6.72
N ASP A 70 12.57 -1.99 7.15
CA ASP A 70 11.82 -1.05 7.99
C ASP A 70 11.55 0.23 7.17
N PRO A 71 10.34 0.36 6.57
CA PRO A 71 10.01 1.50 5.71
C PRO A 71 9.92 2.82 6.51
N GLU A 72 9.57 2.77 7.79
CA GLU A 72 9.47 3.97 8.64
C GLU A 72 10.84 4.53 9.01
N LYS A 73 11.85 3.67 9.12
CA LYS A 73 13.24 4.07 9.44
C LYS A 73 14.11 4.28 8.21
N GLY A 74 13.53 4.18 7.00
CA GLY A 74 14.25 4.28 5.74
C GLY A 74 15.27 3.15 5.50
N ARG A 75 15.20 2.05 6.24
CA ARG A 75 16.15 0.91 6.12
C ARG A 75 15.66 -0.10 5.09
N VAL A 76 15.45 0.35 3.86
CA VAL A 76 15.14 -0.54 2.74
C VAL A 76 16.45 -0.98 2.09
N ASN A 77 16.98 -2.14 2.51
CA ASN A 77 18.16 -2.72 1.88
C ASN A 77 17.76 -3.48 0.61
N GLU A 78 18.33 -3.12 -0.54
CA GLU A 78 18.06 -3.76 -1.83
C GLU A 78 18.33 -5.28 -1.79
N ALA A 79 19.35 -5.71 -1.03
CA ALA A 79 19.68 -7.13 -0.87
C ALA A 79 18.56 -7.92 -0.18
N ASN A 80 17.94 -7.34 0.85
CA ASN A 80 16.84 -7.96 1.59
C ASN A 80 15.54 -7.95 0.78
N LEU A 81 15.30 -6.85 0.05
CA LEU A 81 14.16 -6.75 -0.87
C LEU A 81 14.23 -7.82 -1.97
N ARG A 82 15.43 -8.12 -2.47
CA ARG A 82 15.66 -9.20 -3.44
C ARG A 82 15.42 -10.58 -2.84
N ARG A 83 15.86 -10.83 -1.61
CA ARG A 83 15.56 -12.09 -0.90
C ARG A 83 14.04 -12.27 -0.75
N MET A 84 13.34 -11.20 -0.37
CA MET A 84 11.88 -11.18 -0.27
C MET A 84 11.22 -11.49 -1.62
N TYR A 85 11.71 -10.92 -2.72
CA TYR A 85 11.22 -11.20 -4.08
C TYR A 85 11.39 -12.66 -4.49
N HIS A 86 12.56 -13.24 -4.24
CA HIS A 86 12.84 -14.64 -4.58
C HIS A 86 12.18 -15.67 -3.66
N THR A 87 11.61 -15.25 -2.53
CA THR A 87 10.84 -16.14 -1.65
C THR A 87 9.50 -16.54 -2.28
N GLY A 88 9.02 -15.79 -3.29
CA GLY A 88 7.78 -16.09 -4.00
C GLY A 88 6.52 -15.78 -3.19
N GLY A 89 5.35 -16.03 -3.79
CA GLY A 89 4.04 -15.87 -3.14
C GLY A 89 3.70 -14.42 -2.78
N GLN A 90 3.16 -14.20 -1.58
CA GLN A 90 2.80 -12.84 -1.11
C GLN A 90 4.04 -11.95 -0.91
N ALA A 91 5.17 -12.51 -0.50
CA ALA A 91 6.40 -11.74 -0.28
C ALA A 91 6.93 -11.10 -1.58
N GLN A 92 6.77 -11.79 -2.72
CA GLN A 92 7.15 -11.24 -4.02
C GLN A 92 6.32 -10.02 -4.41
N LYS A 93 5.00 -10.09 -4.22
CA LYS A 93 4.09 -8.97 -4.52
C LYS A 93 4.38 -7.76 -3.63
N ASP A 94 4.70 -8.01 -2.36
CA ASP A 94 5.04 -6.96 -1.42
C ASP A 94 6.36 -6.26 -1.79
N ALA A 95 7.39 -7.02 -2.16
CA ALA A 95 8.66 -6.47 -2.61
C ALA A 95 8.50 -5.59 -3.86
N VAL A 96 7.71 -6.03 -4.83
CA VAL A 96 7.37 -5.25 -6.04
C VAL A 96 6.60 -3.99 -5.67
N THR A 97 5.65 -4.08 -4.73
CA THR A 97 4.86 -2.94 -4.26
C THR A 97 5.76 -1.87 -3.64
N VAL A 98 6.73 -2.26 -2.81
CA VAL A 98 7.71 -1.34 -2.22
C VAL A 98 8.54 -0.65 -3.30
N ILE A 99 8.98 -1.38 -4.34
CA ILE A 99 9.74 -0.80 -5.45
C ILE A 99 8.90 0.20 -6.24
N CYS A 100 7.69 -0.18 -6.65
CA CYS A 100 6.77 0.70 -7.36
C CYS A 100 6.52 2.00 -6.59
N LEU A 101 6.31 1.92 -5.27
CA LEU A 101 6.13 3.10 -4.42
C LEU A 101 7.38 3.98 -4.35
N SER A 102 8.57 3.38 -4.38
CA SER A 102 9.84 4.12 -4.30
C SER A 102 10.27 4.77 -5.63
N GLN A 103 10.04 4.10 -6.77
CA GLN A 103 10.60 4.49 -8.07
C GLN A 103 9.54 4.95 -9.09
N LYS A 104 8.25 5.00 -8.72
CA LYS A 104 7.14 5.37 -9.63
C LYS A 104 7.15 4.59 -10.95
N CYS A 105 7.52 3.31 -10.89
CA CYS A 105 7.58 2.42 -12.05
C CYS A 105 6.29 1.59 -12.20
N SER A 106 6.06 1.05 -13.39
CA SER A 106 5.00 0.07 -13.64
C SER A 106 5.32 -1.29 -13.01
N VAL A 107 4.31 -2.14 -12.80
CA VAL A 107 4.48 -3.45 -12.15
C VAL A 107 5.42 -4.35 -12.96
N GLU A 108 5.33 -4.31 -14.28
CA GLU A 108 6.17 -5.11 -15.18
C GLU A 108 7.64 -4.66 -15.15
N GLU A 109 7.88 -3.34 -15.11
CA GLU A 109 9.22 -2.79 -14.97
C GLU A 109 9.86 -3.14 -13.61
N ALA A 110 9.07 -3.10 -12.53
CA ALA A 110 9.52 -3.49 -11.20
C ALA A 110 9.92 -4.98 -11.16
N HIS A 111 9.17 -5.85 -11.85
CA HIS A 111 9.54 -7.25 -12.03
C HIS A 111 10.83 -7.43 -12.84
N ALA A 112 11.01 -6.66 -13.92
CA ALA A 112 12.22 -6.72 -14.75
C ALA A 112 13.46 -6.29 -13.95
N MET A 113 13.36 -5.23 -13.15
CA MET A 113 14.44 -4.75 -12.28
C MET A 113 14.85 -5.79 -11.23
N MET A 114 13.89 -6.50 -10.65
CA MET A 114 14.16 -7.53 -9.64
C MET A 114 14.64 -8.86 -10.22
N LYS A 115 14.15 -9.22 -11.42
CA LYS A 115 14.55 -10.43 -12.15
C LYS A 115 15.99 -10.34 -12.66
N ASN A 116 16.42 -9.16 -13.08
CA ASN A 116 17.80 -8.94 -13.53
C ASN A 116 18.74 -9.05 -12.33
N ARG A 117 19.64 -10.03 -12.35
CA ARG A 117 20.72 -10.16 -11.37
C ARG A 117 21.79 -9.15 -11.73
N PRO A 118 22.15 -8.16 -10.88
CA PRO A 118 23.24 -7.27 -11.18
C PRO A 118 24.49 -8.14 -11.28
N THR A 119 25.27 -7.97 -12.34
CA THR A 119 26.54 -8.67 -12.46
C THR A 119 27.44 -8.29 -11.28
N ARG A 120 28.36 -9.19 -10.88
CA ARG A 120 29.28 -8.91 -9.75
C ARG A 120 30.00 -7.55 -9.88
N GLN A 121 30.24 -7.11 -11.11
CA GLN A 121 30.80 -5.80 -11.42
C GLN A 121 29.87 -4.64 -11.06
N GLN A 122 28.58 -4.72 -11.39
CA GLN A 122 27.59 -3.69 -11.03
C GLN A 122 27.35 -3.62 -9.52
N MET A 123 27.33 -4.77 -8.82
CA MET A 123 27.24 -4.77 -7.35
C MET A 123 28.46 -4.12 -6.71
N ASN A 124 29.67 -4.39 -7.21
CA ASN A 124 30.88 -3.75 -6.71
C ASN A 124 30.90 -2.25 -6.98
N GLN A 125 30.37 -1.79 -8.11
CA GLN A 125 30.25 -0.36 -8.42
C GLN A 125 29.23 0.35 -7.53
N MET A 126 28.06 -0.25 -7.29
CA MET A 126 27.05 0.30 -6.38
C MET A 126 27.55 0.30 -4.93
N ALA A 127 28.24 -0.76 -4.49
CA ALA A 127 28.88 -0.81 -3.19
C ALA A 127 29.97 0.26 -3.05
N GLN A 128 30.78 0.50 -4.09
CA GLN A 128 31.78 1.57 -4.10
C GLN A 128 31.14 2.97 -4.05
N GLN A 129 30.00 3.17 -4.71
CA GLN A 129 29.24 4.44 -4.64
C GLN A 129 28.65 4.67 -3.24
N GLN A 130 28.10 3.63 -2.60
CA GLN A 130 27.61 3.71 -1.22
C GLN A 130 28.75 3.95 -0.21
N MET A 131 29.91 3.30 -0.41
CA MET A 131 31.11 3.51 0.42
C MET A 131 31.71 4.90 0.26
N LYS A 132 31.63 5.51 -0.94
CA LYS A 132 32.09 6.89 -1.16
C LYS A 132 31.25 7.93 -0.41
N GLY A 133 29.96 7.68 -0.22
CA GLY A 133 29.07 8.57 0.56
C GLY A 133 29.18 8.41 2.08
N GLN A 134 29.71 7.28 2.57
CA GLN A 134 29.79 6.96 4.00
C GLN A 134 31.19 7.11 4.63
N ARG A 135 32.19 7.54 3.85
CA ARG A 135 33.48 7.99 4.41
C ARG A 135 33.25 9.32 5.15
N ARG A 136 32.79 9.22 6.40
CA ARG A 136 32.96 10.30 7.38
C ARG A 136 34.45 10.66 7.38
N PRO A 137 34.82 11.94 7.27
CA PRO A 137 36.20 12.33 7.47
C PRO A 137 36.56 11.99 8.92
N HIS A 138 37.40 10.98 9.11
CA HIS A 138 38.22 10.91 10.30
C HIS A 138 39.36 11.91 10.10
N ARG A 139 39.13 13.15 10.52
CA ARG A 139 40.10 13.97 11.26
C ARG A 139 39.44 15.28 11.70
#